data_AF-A0A7C6ZCR3-F1
#
_entry.id   AF-A0A7C6ZCR3-F1
#
_cell.length_a   1.000
_cell.length_b   1.000
_cell.length_c   1.000
_cell.angle_alpha   90.00
_cell.angle_beta   90.00
_cell.angle_gamma   90.00
#
_symmetry.space_group_name_H-M   'P 1'
#
loop_
_entity.id
_entity.type
_entity.pdbx_description
1 polymer ?
#
loop_
_entity_poly.entity_id
_entity_poly.type
_entity_poly.pdbx_seq_one_letter_code
_entity_poly.pdbx_strand_id
1 'polypeptide(L)'
;MRNIWTRALWGGAAGIVAMDAILLLGRAGGWLTYNLLGSLASPFTTRGVAFSPSGMILGFVIHILVGALWALLFTAVIRAFRSRHNIIAGVINGLLIWLLWGILFPPLGLGSAPWNLGTSTTAFTLAASLAYGVILGWFTSEEFVGAETTGGP
;
A
#
# COMPACT_ATOMS: atom_id res chain seq x y z
N MET A 1 -10.75 -6.79 22.98
CA MET A 1 -11.00 -6.59 21.53
C MET A 1 -10.24 -5.34 21.08
N ARG A 2 -9.27 -5.46 20.16
CA ARG A 2 -8.47 -4.32 19.67
C ARG A 2 -9.36 -3.41 18.81
N ASN A 3 -9.38 -2.11 19.09
CA ASN A 3 -10.19 -1.11 18.38
C ASN A 3 -9.93 -1.15 16.86
N ILE A 4 -10.98 -1.07 16.03
CA ILE A 4 -10.90 -1.06 14.56
C ILE A 4 -9.90 -0.04 14.02
N TRP A 5 -9.76 1.11 14.67
CA TRP A 5 -8.78 2.14 14.28
C TRP A 5 -7.34 1.68 14.46
N THR A 6 -7.03 1.00 15.57
CA THR A 6 -5.71 0.42 15.80
C THR A 6 -5.42 -0.68 14.79
N ARG A 7 -6.42 -1.52 14.47
CA ARG A 7 -6.28 -2.56 13.45
C ARG A 7 -6.06 -1.96 12.07
N ALA A 8 -6.76 -0.88 11.73
CA ALA A 8 -6.57 -0.15 10.48
C ALA A 8 -5.13 0.40 10.36
N LEU A 9 -4.59 1.00 11.41
CA LEU A 9 -3.20 1.49 11.42
C LEU A 9 -2.21 0.34 11.15
N TRP A 10 -2.38 -0.80 11.84
CA TRP A 10 -1.56 -1.98 11.59
C TRP A 10 -1.75 -2.55 10.18
N GLY A 11 -2.98 -2.57 9.68
CA GLY A 11 -3.31 -3.03 8.33
C GLY A 11 -2.69 -2.14 7.26
N GLY A 12 -2.72 -0.82 7.45
CA GLY A 12 -2.05 0.14 6.56
C GLY A 12 -0.54 -0.05 6.55
N ALA A 13 0.08 -0.15 7.73
CA ALA A 13 1.53 -0.37 7.83
C ALA A 13 1.95 -1.73 7.24
N ALA A 14 1.27 -2.83 7.59
CA ALA A 14 1.55 -4.16 7.05
C ALA A 14 1.30 -4.22 5.54
N GLY A 15 0.25 -3.56 5.05
CA GLY A 15 -0.06 -3.44 3.64
C GLY A 15 1.06 -2.75 2.85
N ILE A 16 1.62 -1.66 3.39
CA ILE A 16 2.77 -0.96 2.76
C ILE A 16 4.02 -1.85 2.75
N VAL A 17 4.32 -2.52 3.86
CA VAL A 17 5.47 -3.44 3.92
C VAL A 17 5.34 -4.53 2.85
N ALA A 18 4.16 -5.12 2.70
CA ALA A 18 3.90 -6.11 1.66
C ALA A 18 4.03 -5.52 0.24
N MET A 19 3.46 -4.34 0.02
CA MET A 19 3.55 -3.61 -1.24
C MET A 19 5.02 -3.36 -1.62
N ASP A 20 5.81 -2.81 -0.70
CA ASP A 20 7.23 -2.50 -0.93
C ASP A 20 8.06 -3.78 -1.13
N ALA A 21 7.74 -4.88 -0.45
CA ALA A 21 8.39 -6.17 -0.67
C ALA A 21 8.14 -6.70 -2.09
N ILE A 22 6.89 -6.63 -2.58
CA ILE A 22 6.53 -7.05 -3.95
C ILE A 22 7.27 -6.18 -4.97
N LEU A 23 7.29 -4.86 -4.78
CA LEU A 23 8.00 -3.95 -5.69
C LEU A 23 9.52 -4.15 -5.63
N LEU A 24 10.09 -4.42 -4.45
CA LEU A 24 11.51 -4.71 -4.30
C LEU A 24 11.89 -6.01 -5.03
N LEU A 25 11.08 -7.06 -4.92
CA LEU A 25 11.27 -8.31 -5.66
C LEU A 25 11.17 -8.09 -7.18
N GLY A 26 10.18 -7.30 -7.62
CA GLY A 26 10.03 -6.88 -9.01
C GLY A 26 11.28 -6.19 -9.56
N ARG A 27 11.86 -5.29 -8.77
CA ARG A 27 13.07 -4.56 -9.13
C ARG A 27 14.32 -5.44 -9.09
N ALA A 28 14.47 -6.28 -8.07
CA ALA A 28 15.60 -7.20 -7.93
C ALA A 28 15.66 -8.21 -9.08
N GLY A 29 14.52 -8.63 -9.61
CA GLY A 29 14.42 -9.48 -10.80
C GLY A 29 14.58 -8.73 -12.14
N GLY A 30 14.82 -7.42 -12.14
CA GLY A 30 14.95 -6.60 -13.36
C GLY A 30 13.64 -6.32 -14.08
N TRP A 31 12.49 -6.63 -13.47
CA TRP A 31 11.16 -6.46 -14.06
C TRP A 31 10.56 -5.06 -13.83
N LEU A 32 11.12 -4.32 -12.87
CA LEU A 32 10.79 -2.91 -12.58
C LEU A 32 12.03 -2.05 -12.76
N THR A 33 11.89 -0.97 -13.51
CA THR A 33 12.97 -0.03 -13.82
C THR A 33 13.03 1.16 -12.86
N TYR A 34 12.00 1.38 -12.05
CA TYR A 34 11.88 2.55 -11.19
C TYR A 34 12.21 2.25 -9.71
N ASN A 35 12.55 3.30 -8.96
CA ASN A 35 12.77 3.25 -7.51
C ASN A 35 11.71 4.06 -6.77
N LEU A 36 10.61 3.42 -6.37
CA LEU A 36 9.51 4.12 -5.69
C LEU A 36 9.98 4.84 -4.43
N LEU A 37 10.72 4.14 -3.56
CA LEU A 37 11.19 4.71 -2.29
C LEU A 37 12.09 5.92 -2.51
N GLY A 38 13.02 5.83 -3.47
CA GLY A 38 13.85 6.99 -3.82
C GLY A 38 13.04 8.16 -4.37
N SER A 39 12.04 7.88 -5.20
CA SER A 39 11.14 8.91 -5.73
C SER A 39 10.27 9.55 -4.65
N LEU A 40 9.78 8.79 -3.67
CA LEU A 40 9.03 9.31 -2.53
C LEU A 40 9.91 10.19 -1.62
N ALA A 41 11.20 9.88 -1.49
CA ALA A 41 12.15 10.70 -0.73
C ALA A 41 12.56 11.99 -1.45
N SER A 42 12.50 11.99 -2.79
CA SER A 42 13.01 13.09 -3.63
C SER A 42 12.48 14.50 -3.32
N PRO A 43 11.22 14.70 -2.86
CA PRO A 43 10.73 16.04 -2.49
C PRO A 43 11.33 16.56 -1.16
N PHE A 44 11.93 15.68 -0.35
CA PHE A 44 12.37 15.99 1.02
C PHE A 44 13.89 15.99 1.17
N THR A 45 14.64 15.68 0.10
CA THR A 45 16.10 15.62 0.13
C THR A 45 16.71 15.88 -1.24
N THR A 46 18.03 15.98 -1.32
CA THR A 46 18.73 16.19 -2.61
C THR A 46 18.73 14.90 -3.44
N ARG A 47 18.80 15.02 -4.78
CA ARG A 47 18.82 13.85 -5.69
C ARG A 47 19.92 12.83 -5.33
N GLY A 48 21.10 13.30 -4.90
CA GLY A 48 22.20 12.42 -4.50
C GLY A 48 21.89 11.58 -3.26
N VAL A 49 21.04 12.08 -2.35
CA VAL A 49 20.64 11.37 -1.13
C VAL A 49 19.39 10.53 -1.36
N ALA A 50 18.42 11.01 -2.14
CA ALA A 50 17.12 10.35 -2.35
C ALA A 50 17.27 8.90 -2.85
N PHE A 51 18.23 8.64 -3.74
CA PHE A 51 18.46 7.31 -4.31
C PHE A 51 19.56 6.51 -3.59
N SER A 52 20.06 7.01 -2.46
CA SER A 52 20.96 6.28 -1.55
C SER A 52 20.17 5.37 -0.59
N PRO A 53 20.83 4.44 0.14
CA PRO A 53 20.16 3.63 1.17
C PRO A 53 19.42 4.48 2.22
N SER A 54 20.02 5.58 2.67
CA SER A 54 19.40 6.50 3.64
C SER A 54 18.15 7.18 3.08
N GLY A 55 18.20 7.58 1.80
CA GLY A 55 17.03 8.12 1.10
C GLY A 55 15.90 7.10 0.95
N MET A 56 16.24 5.85 0.65
CA MET A 56 15.26 4.77 0.57
C MET A 56 14.59 4.47 1.92
N ILE A 57 15.33 4.57 3.04
CA ILE A 57 14.75 4.46 4.39
C ILE A 57 13.74 5.60 4.62
N LEU A 58 14.10 6.84 4.27
CA LEU A 58 13.17 7.97 4.37
C LEU A 58 11.92 7.75 3.50
N GLY A 59 12.10 7.31 2.26
CA GLY A 59 11.00 6.97 1.34
C GLY A 59 10.08 5.89 1.90
N PHE A 60 10.64 4.86 2.52
CA PHE A 60 9.88 3.80 3.19
C PHE A 60 9.06 4.32 4.38
N VAL A 61 9.65 5.19 5.22
CA VAL A 61 8.94 5.83 6.32
C VAL A 61 7.78 6.69 5.81
N ILE A 62 8.01 7.50 4.77
CA ILE A 62 6.96 8.29 4.11
C ILE A 62 5.85 7.38 3.61
N HIS A 63 6.20 6.28 2.94
CA HIS A 63 5.24 5.35 2.38
C HIS A 63 4.37 4.70 3.46
N ILE A 64 4.99 4.25 4.57
CA ILE A 64 4.27 3.70 5.73
C ILE A 64 3.28 4.71 6.30
N LEU A 65 3.72 5.96 6.52
CA LEU A 65 2.88 7.00 7.10
C LEU A 65 1.69 7.33 6.19
N VAL A 66 1.93 7.49 4.88
CA VAL A 66 0.87 7.72 3.89
C VAL A 66 -0.10 6.54 3.86
N GLY A 67 0.40 5.30 3.86
CA GLY A 67 -0.46 4.11 3.88
C GLY A 67 -1.25 3.95 5.17
N ALA A 68 -0.70 4.34 6.32
CA ALA A 68 -1.41 4.34 7.59
C ALA A 68 -2.52 5.41 7.61
N LEU A 69 -2.26 6.62 7.09
CA LEU A 69 -3.26 7.67 6.96
C LEU A 69 -4.38 7.27 5.99
N TRP A 70 -4.01 6.66 4.85
CA TRP A 70 -4.98 6.13 3.89
C TRP A 70 -5.86 5.03 4.52
N ALA A 71 -5.27 4.16 5.35
CA ALA A 71 -6.00 3.12 6.05
C ALA A 71 -7.05 3.67 7.02
N LEU A 72 -6.78 4.79 7.67
CA LEU A 72 -7.77 5.49 8.50
C LEU A 72 -8.95 6.01 7.66
N LEU A 73 -8.66 6.62 6.50
CA LEU A 73 -9.69 7.10 5.58
C LEU A 73 -10.56 5.94 5.07
N PHE A 74 -9.94 4.87 4.60
CA PHE A 74 -10.64 3.66 4.19
C PHE A 74 -11.55 3.13 5.30
N THR A 75 -11.03 3.04 6.53
CA THR A 75 -11.81 2.55 7.68
C THR A 75 -13.00 3.47 8.01
N ALA A 76 -12.82 4.78 7.91
CA ALA A 76 -13.90 5.74 8.09
C ALA A 76 -15.02 5.52 7.05
N VAL A 77 -14.65 5.29 5.78
CA VAL A 77 -15.58 4.97 4.68
C VAL A 77 -16.33 3.66 4.96
N ILE A 78 -15.61 2.59 5.29
CA ILE A 78 -16.21 1.28 5.62
C ILE A 78 -17.25 1.40 6.73
N ARG A 79 -16.93 2.15 7.79
CA ARG A 79 -17.84 2.39 8.91
C ARG A 79 -19.06 3.21 8.50
N ALA A 80 -18.87 4.24 7.68
CA ALA A 80 -19.97 5.08 7.18
C ALA A 80 -20.97 4.27 6.35
N PHE A 81 -20.47 3.37 5.49
CA PHE A 81 -21.30 2.51 4.65
C PHE A 81 -21.77 1.22 5.34
N ARG A 82 -21.34 0.97 6.59
CA ARG A 82 -21.63 -0.27 7.35
C ARG A 82 -21.35 -1.53 6.53
N SER A 83 -20.25 -1.52 5.77
CA SER A 83 -19.90 -2.65 4.91
C SER A 83 -19.65 -3.90 5.76
N ARG A 84 -20.20 -5.03 5.31
CA ARG A 84 -19.90 -6.36 5.88
C ARG A 84 -18.79 -7.08 5.11
N HIS A 85 -18.44 -6.60 3.91
CA HIS A 85 -17.51 -7.26 3.01
C HIS A 85 -16.20 -6.47 2.88
N ASN A 86 -15.46 -6.33 3.98
CA ASN A 86 -14.30 -5.44 4.04
C ASN A 86 -13.13 -5.92 3.16
N ILE A 87 -13.03 -7.23 2.88
CA ILE A 87 -12.05 -7.76 1.92
C ILE A 87 -12.36 -7.30 0.50
N ILE A 88 -13.63 -7.38 0.04
CA ILE A 88 -14.03 -6.94 -1.30
C ILE A 88 -13.79 -5.43 -1.44
N ALA A 89 -14.18 -4.65 -0.42
CA ALA A 89 -13.90 -3.23 -0.39
C ALA A 89 -12.38 -2.95 -0.38
N GLY A 90 -11.59 -3.78 0.28
CA GLY A 90 -10.13 -3.76 0.24
C GLY A 90 -9.57 -3.98 -1.17
N VAL A 91 -10.08 -4.97 -1.91
CA VAL A 91 -9.70 -5.21 -3.32
C VAL A 91 -10.01 -3.97 -4.18
N ILE A 92 -11.21 -3.40 -4.05
CA ILE A 92 -11.59 -2.18 -4.76
C ILE A 92 -10.64 -1.03 -4.39
N ASN A 93 -10.31 -0.88 -3.11
CA ASN A 93 -9.36 0.10 -2.63
C ASN A 93 -7.96 -0.10 -3.23
N GLY A 94 -7.49 -1.34 -3.37
CA GLY A 94 -6.23 -1.65 -4.05
C GLY A 94 -6.23 -1.24 -5.53
N LEU A 95 -7.34 -1.43 -6.23
CA LEU A 95 -7.51 -0.96 -7.61
C LEU A 95 -7.50 0.58 -7.69
N LEU A 96 -8.16 1.25 -6.74
CA LEU A 96 -8.14 2.73 -6.66
C LEU A 96 -6.73 3.25 -6.43
N ILE A 97 -5.97 2.65 -5.51
CA ILE A 97 -4.56 3.00 -5.27
C ILE A 97 -3.73 2.79 -6.53
N TRP A 98 -3.95 1.70 -7.25
CA TRP A 98 -3.26 1.44 -8.51
C TRP A 98 -3.54 2.52 -9.57
N LEU A 99 -4.78 2.98 -9.66
CA LEU A 99 -5.13 4.12 -10.53
C LEU A 99 -4.49 5.43 -10.07
N LEU A 100 -4.45 5.68 -8.76
CA LEU A 100 -3.79 6.86 -8.19
C LEU A 100 -2.29 6.88 -8.49
N TRP A 101 -1.63 5.72 -8.53
CA TRP A 101 -0.23 5.65 -8.97
C TRP A 101 -0.04 6.16 -10.40
N GLY A 102 -0.99 5.93 -11.31
CA GLY A 102 -0.91 6.50 -12.65
C GLY A 102 -0.92 8.03 -12.69
N ILE A 103 -1.58 8.66 -11.72
CA ILE A 103 -1.61 10.13 -11.56
C ILE A 103 -0.33 10.62 -10.87
N LEU A 104 0.19 9.86 -9.90
CA LEU A 104 1.32 10.25 -9.06
C LEU A 104 2.70 9.95 -9.67
N PHE A 105 2.81 9.01 -10.61
CA PHE A 105 4.09 8.64 -11.21
C PHE A 105 4.81 9.81 -11.92
N PRO A 106 4.12 10.61 -12.77
CA PRO A 106 4.76 11.75 -13.42
C PRO A 106 5.34 12.79 -12.46
N PRO A 107 4.58 13.34 -11.47
CA PRO A 107 5.13 14.34 -10.54
C PRO A 107 6.20 13.77 -9.60
N LEU A 108 6.25 12.45 -9.38
CA LEU A 108 7.30 11.78 -8.59
C LEU A 108 8.56 11.44 -9.40
N GLY A 109 8.61 11.83 -10.69
CA GLY A 109 9.74 11.55 -11.57
C GLY A 109 9.90 10.07 -11.93
N LEU A 110 8.84 9.26 -11.78
CA LEU A 110 8.81 7.82 -12.08
C LEU A 110 8.48 7.52 -13.56
N GLY A 111 8.19 8.56 -14.35
CA GLY A 111 7.87 8.45 -15.78
C GLY A 111 6.37 8.48 -16.05
N SER A 112 5.91 7.69 -17.01
CA SER A 112 4.49 7.56 -17.36
C SER A 112 3.75 6.66 -16.37
N ALA A 113 2.42 6.62 -16.48
CA ALA A 113 1.59 5.75 -15.65
C ALA A 113 2.03 4.27 -15.74
N PRO A 114 1.87 3.46 -14.68
CA PRO A 114 2.36 2.08 -14.62
C PRO A 114 1.95 1.19 -15.81
N TRP A 115 0.71 1.34 -16.28
CA TRP A 115 0.16 0.58 -17.41
C TRP A 115 0.79 0.93 -18.77
N ASN A 116 1.55 2.02 -18.84
CA ASN A 116 2.30 2.43 -20.05
C ASN A 116 3.77 2.00 -20.02
N LEU A 117 4.25 1.42 -18.90
CA LEU A 117 5.65 1.04 -18.68
C LEU A 117 5.95 -0.44 -18.98
N GLY A 118 5.02 -1.12 -19.65
CA GLY A 118 5.13 -2.53 -20.02
C GLY A 118 4.43 -3.50 -19.06
N THR A 119 4.31 -4.75 -19.51
CA THR A 119 3.50 -5.78 -18.84
C THR A 119 4.01 -6.11 -17.44
N SER A 120 5.31 -6.21 -17.25
CA SER A 120 5.91 -6.52 -15.95
C SER A 120 5.62 -5.41 -14.93
N THR A 121 5.86 -4.16 -15.31
CA THR A 121 5.59 -2.99 -14.48
C THR A 121 4.13 -2.89 -14.07
N THR A 122 3.24 -3.10 -15.04
CA THR A 122 1.79 -3.17 -14.83
C THR A 122 1.43 -4.25 -13.81
N ALA A 123 1.94 -5.47 -13.99
CA ALA A 123 1.61 -6.61 -13.13
C ALA A 123 2.10 -6.42 -11.69
N PHE A 124 3.36 -6.01 -11.50
CA PHE A 124 3.92 -5.82 -10.16
C PHE A 124 3.27 -4.65 -9.41
N THR A 125 3.00 -3.51 -10.07
CA THR A 125 2.31 -2.37 -9.44
C THR A 125 0.88 -2.70 -9.06
N LEU A 126 0.17 -3.43 -9.92
CA LEU A 126 -1.18 -3.89 -9.66
C LEU A 126 -1.19 -4.89 -8.49
N ALA A 127 -0.34 -5.92 -8.54
CA ALA A 127 -0.23 -6.92 -7.49
C ALA A 127 0.13 -6.29 -6.14
N ALA A 128 1.07 -5.36 -6.11
CA ALA A 128 1.48 -4.66 -4.89
C ALA A 128 0.34 -3.82 -4.30
N SER A 129 -0.42 -3.12 -5.16
CA SER A 129 -1.56 -2.28 -4.73
C SER A 129 -2.74 -3.14 -4.25
N LEU A 130 -3.00 -4.28 -4.92
CA LEU A 130 -3.98 -5.26 -4.48
C LEU A 130 -3.59 -5.89 -3.14
N ALA A 131 -2.31 -6.21 -2.94
CA ALA A 131 -1.81 -6.74 -1.67
C ALA A 131 -2.08 -5.77 -0.51
N TYR A 132 -1.78 -4.47 -0.68
CA TYR A 132 -2.14 -3.44 0.30
C TYR A 132 -3.65 -3.47 0.60
N GLY A 133 -4.47 -3.44 -0.45
CA GLY A 133 -5.93 -3.41 -0.33
C GLY A 133 -6.50 -4.61 0.42
N VAL A 134 -6.07 -5.83 0.07
CA VAL A 134 -6.50 -7.08 0.70
C VAL A 134 -6.08 -7.13 2.17
N ILE A 135 -4.82 -6.79 2.48
CA ILE A 135 -4.32 -6.78 3.86
C ILE A 135 -5.12 -5.79 4.70
N LEU A 136 -5.35 -4.58 4.20
CA LEU A 136 -6.13 -3.58 4.92
C LEU A 136 -7.60 -4.03 5.12
N GLY A 137 -8.22 -4.61 4.09
CA GLY A 137 -9.55 -5.20 4.18
C GLY A 137 -9.62 -6.27 5.26
N TRP A 138 -8.65 -7.18 5.29
CA TRP A 138 -8.54 -8.22 6.32
C TRP A 138 -8.43 -7.64 7.74
N PHE A 139 -7.53 -6.68 7.94
CA PHE A 139 -7.32 -6.05 9.23
C PHE A 139 -8.53 -5.24 9.71
N THR A 140 -9.45 -4.84 8.82
CA THR A 140 -10.65 -4.08 9.17
C THR A 140 -11.90 -4.96 9.21
N SER A 141 -11.87 -6.21 8.73
CA SER A 141 -12.98 -7.16 8.82
C SER A 141 -13.34 -7.53 10.26
N GLU A 142 -14.63 -7.55 10.59
CA GLU A 142 -15.11 -8.00 11.90
C GLU A 142 -15.24 -9.54 12.01
N GLU A 143 -15.38 -10.22 10.86
CA GLU A 143 -15.57 -11.67 10.77
C GLU A 143 -14.45 -12.50 11.43
N PHE A 144 -13.22 -11.98 11.45
CA PHE A 144 -12.07 -12.66 12.06
C PHE A 144 -11.90 -12.39 13.55
N VAL A 145 -12.63 -11.41 14.11
CA VAL A 145 -12.62 -11.13 15.56
C VAL A 145 -13.58 -12.05 16.31
N GLY A 146 -14.66 -12.50 15.65
CA GLY A 146 -15.63 -13.43 16.24
C GLY A 146 -15.11 -14.87 16.38
N ALA A 147 -14.20 -15.29 15.48
CA ALA A 147 -13.69 -16.66 15.44
C ALA A 147 -12.76 -17.01 16.62
N GLU A 148 -12.03 -16.04 17.18
CA GLU A 148 -11.21 -16.27 18.39
C GLU A 148 -12.05 -16.38 19.66
N THR A 149 -13.29 -15.89 19.67
CA THR A 149 -14.17 -15.93 20.85
C THR A 149 -15.07 -17.17 20.93
N THR A 150 -15.13 -17.99 19.88
CA THR A 150 -15.92 -19.24 19.87
C THR A 150 -15.07 -20.50 20.01
N GLY A 151 -13.74 -20.38 20.09
CA GLY A 151 -12.86 -21.44 20.54
C GLY A 151 -12.83 -21.53 22.06
N GLY A 152 -13.91 -22.07 22.65
CA GLY A 152 -13.93 -22.44 24.07
C GLY A 152 -13.10 -23.72 24.33
N PRO A 153 -12.54 -23.90 25.53
CA PRO A 153 -12.11 -25.21 26.02
C PRO A 153 -13.27 -26.20 26.14
#